data_AF-A0A7D5I5C8-F1
#
_entry.id   AF-A0A7D5I5C8-F1
#
_cell.length_a   1.000
_cell.length_b   1.000
_cell.length_c   1.000
_cell.angle_alpha   90.00
_cell.angle_beta   90.00
_cell.angle_gamma   90.00
#
_symmetry.space_group_name_H-M   'P 1'
#
loop_
_entity.id
_entity.type
_entity.pdbx_description
1 polymer ?
#
loop_
_entity_poly.entity_id
_entity_poly.type
_entity_poly.pdbx_seq_one_letter_code
_entity_poly.pdbx_strand_id
1 'polypeptide(L)'
;MRIPKLLAGTVKSFPYVLLNRAGGLAGILLQLYLFAWILWAAVFISGNADIIPELAYIRSLSYPGIPASIPPVLAGIVLPYLPVYFFWIYDRTLGARKRRNKELKAYESVRADFSLPPKMELGIGSSVSFQISNPTKSQVENIWIRAVFPECIRCDSPEVSAGSLKPGASKSVSISFVPLCAGKADLGLVDFYFEMKGKEFRKEPFSMGTHEVSCSYLTISADVPENLKFGQPASMQVSLRNDYKMSLIKPAVRFFLSKGIESDSSVFTMDEVTPDSARSLAFDIVPKMDRETSLGYFNVRFHLNGNECYVGPVDLGKRDIGIPDFDVRLNIPDNFHREVPATIGITVDNHSDVPLSKLRFTSCFSSQIECESPEVSIPEVRPNSSSYVSLSVKPKTGGKVDLGNMNISFEINGVEGHREPIYLGTHNII
;
A
#
# COMPACT_ATOMS: atom_id res chain seq x y z
N MET A 1 -2.31 59.27 2.56
CA MET A 1 -3.30 58.49 3.35
C MET A 1 -4.44 59.45 3.74
N ARG A 2 -5.69 59.21 3.33
CA ARG A 2 -6.80 60.19 3.53
C ARG A 2 -7.11 60.33 5.04
N ILE A 3 -7.05 61.54 5.59
CA ILE A 3 -7.33 61.92 6.99
C ILE A 3 -8.55 61.18 7.62
N PRO A 4 -9.70 61.00 6.94
CA PRO A 4 -10.82 60.24 7.52
C PRO A 4 -10.53 58.75 7.77
N LYS A 5 -9.65 58.10 6.99
CA LYS A 5 -9.22 56.72 7.27
C LYS A 5 -8.33 56.63 8.51
N LEU A 6 -7.62 57.71 8.85
CA LEU A 6 -6.77 57.81 10.02
C LEU A 6 -7.63 57.95 11.28
N LEU A 7 -8.61 58.85 11.27
CA LEU A 7 -9.62 59.02 12.34
C LEU A 7 -10.40 57.72 12.62
N ALA A 8 -10.88 57.04 11.56
CA ALA A 8 -11.57 55.76 11.73
C ALA A 8 -10.65 54.65 12.29
N GLY A 9 -9.35 54.67 11.97
CA GLY A 9 -8.35 53.78 12.56
C GLY A 9 -8.02 54.12 14.02
N THR A 10 -8.13 55.40 14.38
CA THR A 10 -7.89 55.93 15.73
C THR A 10 -8.95 55.42 16.71
N VAL A 11 -10.22 55.49 16.31
CA VAL A 11 -11.36 55.01 17.12
C VAL A 11 -11.34 53.48 17.27
N LYS A 12 -10.97 52.74 16.22
CA LYS A 12 -10.95 51.26 16.25
C LYS A 12 -9.79 50.66 17.07
N SER A 13 -8.69 51.38 17.22
CA SER A 13 -7.51 50.91 17.95
C SER A 13 -7.59 51.17 19.46
N PHE A 14 -8.39 52.15 19.88
CA PHE A 14 -8.54 52.56 21.28
C PHE A 14 -8.96 51.44 22.25
N PRO A 15 -9.98 50.61 21.96
CA PRO A 15 -10.37 49.53 22.87
C PRO A 15 -9.32 48.41 22.94
N TYR A 16 -8.59 48.19 21.85
CA TYR A 16 -7.56 47.15 21.76
C TYR A 16 -6.32 47.45 22.61
N VAL A 17 -5.95 48.73 22.70
CA VAL A 17 -4.80 49.19 23.52
C VAL A 17 -5.13 49.13 25.01
N LEU A 18 -6.38 49.47 25.40
CA LEU A 18 -6.85 49.37 26.79
C LEU A 18 -6.86 47.94 27.34
N LEU A 19 -7.22 46.95 26.51
CA LEU A 19 -7.28 45.53 26.88
C LEU A 19 -5.90 44.86 27.05
N ASN A 20 -4.79 45.56 26.77
CA ASN A 20 -3.40 45.19 27.04
C ASN A 20 -3.08 43.68 27.01
N ARG A 21 -3.34 43.02 25.88
CA ARG A 21 -3.04 41.59 25.68
C ARG A 21 -1.54 41.30 25.53
N ALA A 22 -0.68 42.33 25.48
CA ALA A 22 0.76 42.18 25.27
C ALA A 22 1.52 41.83 26.56
N GLY A 23 1.03 42.28 27.73
CA GLY A 23 1.61 41.99 29.04
C GLY A 23 3.01 42.60 29.27
N GLY A 24 3.33 42.88 30.54
CA GLY A 24 4.66 43.34 30.98
C GLY A 24 4.84 44.87 31.05
N LEU A 25 6.07 45.29 31.40
CA LEU A 25 6.46 46.68 31.72
C LEU A 25 6.16 47.69 30.59
N ALA A 26 6.34 47.28 29.33
CA ALA A 26 6.04 48.12 28.17
C ALA A 26 4.53 48.39 28.00
N GLY A 27 3.67 47.44 28.40
CA GLY A 27 2.22 47.63 28.38
C GLY A 27 1.75 48.61 29.45
N ILE A 28 2.37 48.59 30.63
CA ILE A 28 2.10 49.55 31.73
C ILE A 28 2.52 50.96 31.31
N LEU A 29 3.72 51.12 30.75
CA LEU A 29 4.21 52.40 30.24
C LEU A 29 3.30 52.96 29.14
N LEU A 30 2.79 52.11 28.25
CA LEU A 30 1.85 52.53 27.21
C LEU A 30 0.48 52.92 27.78
N GLN A 31 -0.02 52.22 28.80
CA GLN A 31 -1.27 52.60 29.47
C GLN A 31 -1.14 53.95 30.18
N LEU A 32 0.00 54.21 30.84
CA LEU A 32 0.31 55.52 31.42
C LEU A 32 0.42 56.60 30.35
N TYR A 33 1.07 56.30 29.22
CA TYR A 33 1.16 57.21 28.08
C TYR A 33 -0.21 57.51 27.47
N LEU A 34 -1.06 56.50 27.29
CA LEU A 34 -2.42 56.65 26.79
C LEU A 34 -3.25 57.51 27.74
N PHE A 35 -3.14 57.28 29.05
CA PHE A 35 -3.84 58.08 30.06
C PHE A 35 -3.38 59.54 30.04
N ALA A 36 -2.06 59.77 29.99
CA ALA A 36 -1.49 61.10 29.84
C ALA A 36 -1.94 61.78 28.54
N TRP A 37 -2.00 61.03 27.43
CA TRP A 37 -2.50 61.53 26.14
C TRP A 37 -3.99 61.87 26.19
N ILE A 38 -4.83 61.06 26.85
CA ILE A 38 -6.26 61.35 27.02
C ILE A 38 -6.44 62.63 27.84
N LEU A 39 -5.69 62.76 28.94
CA LEU A 39 -5.70 63.95 29.78
C LEU A 39 -5.25 65.18 28.98
N TRP A 40 -4.19 65.03 28.19
CA TRP A 40 -3.68 66.05 27.29
C TRP A 40 -4.74 66.45 26.25
N ALA A 41 -5.31 65.49 25.51
CA ALA A 41 -6.35 65.75 24.50
C ALA A 41 -7.62 66.37 25.10
N ALA A 42 -8.03 65.96 26.30
CA ALA A 42 -9.16 66.56 27.01
C ALA A 42 -8.92 68.04 27.36
N VAL A 43 -7.70 68.39 27.78
CA VAL A 43 -7.30 69.80 28.00
C VAL A 43 -7.42 70.61 26.72
N PHE A 44 -7.00 70.09 25.56
CA PHE A 44 -7.15 70.78 24.27
C PHE A 44 -8.61 70.91 23.82
N ILE A 45 -9.43 69.88 24.00
CA ILE A 45 -10.86 69.90 23.61
C ILE A 45 -11.67 70.85 24.51
N SER A 46 -11.29 70.99 25.78
CA SER A 46 -11.95 71.90 26.74
C SER A 46 -11.73 73.40 26.47
N GLY A 47 -10.94 73.76 25.45
CA GLY A 47 -10.70 75.17 25.08
C GLY A 47 -9.56 75.86 25.82
N ASN A 48 -8.89 75.19 26.77
CA ASN A 48 -7.76 75.73 27.53
C ASN A 48 -6.40 75.64 26.81
N ALA A 49 -6.40 75.33 25.51
CA ALA A 49 -5.18 75.21 24.70
C ALA A 49 -4.38 76.53 24.61
N ASP A 50 -5.04 77.67 24.80
CA ASP A 50 -4.44 79.01 24.72
C ASP A 50 -3.52 79.35 25.92
N ILE A 51 -3.44 78.46 26.92
CA ILE A 51 -2.57 78.60 28.09
C ILE A 51 -1.14 78.12 27.79
N ILE A 52 -0.91 77.39 26.69
CA ILE A 52 0.40 76.81 26.33
C ILE A 52 1.11 77.72 25.30
N PRO A 53 2.18 78.46 25.67
CA PRO A 53 2.77 79.51 24.84
C PRO A 53 3.32 79.03 23.49
N GLU A 54 3.87 77.82 23.45
CA GLU A 54 4.45 77.23 22.24
C GLU A 54 3.40 76.89 21.17
N LEU A 55 2.15 76.64 21.57
CA LEU A 55 1.05 76.36 20.64
C LEU A 55 0.36 77.62 20.12
N ALA A 56 0.37 78.70 20.91
CA ALA A 56 -0.02 80.02 20.44
C ALA A 56 0.89 80.47 19.26
N TYR A 57 2.18 80.13 19.32
CA TYR A 57 3.13 80.35 18.22
C TYR A 57 2.79 79.53 16.97
N ILE A 58 2.40 78.26 17.10
CA ILE A 58 1.98 77.42 15.96
C ILE A 58 0.69 77.95 15.31
N ARG A 59 -0.21 78.51 16.12
CA ARG A 59 -1.44 79.19 15.64
C ARG A 59 -1.11 80.42 14.79
N SER A 60 0.00 81.12 15.08
CA SER A 60 0.47 82.26 14.30
C SER A 60 1.09 81.90 12.93
N LEU A 61 1.44 80.63 12.73
CA LEU A 61 2.02 80.09 11.49
C LEU A 61 0.97 79.57 10.49
N SER A 62 -0.33 79.72 10.77
CA SER A 62 -1.40 79.20 9.91
C SER A 62 -1.53 80.00 8.61
N TYR A 63 -1.37 79.32 7.46
CA TYR A 63 -1.60 79.88 6.13
C TYR A 63 -3.06 80.30 5.91
N PRO A 64 -3.33 81.37 5.13
CA PRO A 64 -4.69 81.78 4.79
C PRO A 64 -5.39 80.65 3.99
N GLY A 65 -6.56 80.22 4.48
CA GLY A 65 -7.37 79.15 3.89
C GLY A 65 -7.50 77.88 4.73
N ILE A 66 -6.73 77.74 5.81
CA ILE A 66 -6.87 76.65 6.79
C ILE A 66 -7.48 77.21 8.08
N PRO A 67 -8.61 76.66 8.59
CA PRO A 67 -9.17 77.07 9.87
C PRO A 67 -8.10 77.04 10.98
N ALA A 68 -7.98 78.12 11.74
CA ALA A 68 -6.95 78.32 12.78
C ALA A 68 -6.98 77.28 13.91
N SER A 69 -8.03 76.45 13.98
CA SER A 69 -8.16 75.32 14.90
C SER A 69 -7.44 74.06 14.42
N ILE A 70 -7.10 73.94 13.13
CA ILE A 70 -6.54 72.71 12.57
C ILE A 70 -5.05 72.51 12.93
N PRO A 71 -4.14 73.48 12.78
CA PRO A 71 -2.73 73.28 13.10
C PRO A 71 -2.45 72.91 14.57
N PRO A 72 -3.09 73.56 15.58
CA PRO A 72 -2.93 73.19 16.99
C PRO A 72 -3.48 71.80 17.30
N VAL A 73 -4.59 71.40 16.66
CA VAL A 73 -5.16 70.05 16.82
C VAL A 73 -4.26 68.99 16.18
N LEU A 74 -3.66 69.28 15.02
CA LEU A 74 -2.71 68.38 14.36
C LEU A 74 -1.43 68.21 15.19
N ALA A 75 -0.87 69.30 15.72
CA ALA A 75 0.34 69.29 16.54
C ALA A 75 0.10 68.74 17.95
N GLY A 76 -1.02 69.09 18.59
CA GLY A 76 -1.32 68.77 19.98
C GLY A 76 -2.05 67.45 20.21
N ILE A 77 -2.75 66.91 19.20
CA ILE A 77 -3.54 65.67 19.33
C ILE A 77 -3.03 64.58 18.40
N VAL A 78 -2.83 64.87 17.10
CA VAL A 78 -2.50 63.84 16.10
C VAL A 78 -1.03 63.37 16.22
N LEU A 79 -0.09 64.30 16.36
CA LEU A 79 1.34 63.99 16.52
C LEU A 79 1.62 63.15 17.78
N PRO A 80 1.09 63.50 18.97
CA PRO A 80 1.22 62.69 20.18
C PRO A 80 0.47 61.35 20.12
N TYR A 81 -0.45 61.16 19.16
CA TYR A 81 -1.12 59.88 18.97
C TYR A 81 -0.30 58.89 18.14
N LEU A 82 0.70 59.35 17.37
CA LEU A 82 1.52 58.49 16.52
C LEU A 82 2.16 57.31 17.28
N PRO A 83 2.74 57.47 18.48
CA PRO A 83 3.30 56.34 19.24
C PRO A 83 2.26 55.26 19.60
N VAL A 84 1.03 55.65 19.94
CA VAL A 84 -0.09 54.72 20.21
C VAL A 84 -0.45 53.95 18.94
N TYR A 85 -0.54 54.66 17.81
CA TYR A 85 -0.84 54.06 16.52
C TYR A 85 0.25 53.09 16.03
N PHE A 86 1.53 53.47 16.17
CA PHE A 86 2.66 52.59 15.84
C PHE A 86 2.71 51.36 16.76
N PHE A 87 2.43 51.52 18.06
CA PHE A 87 2.33 50.36 18.96
C PHE A 87 1.17 49.44 18.57
N TRP A 88 0.02 49.99 18.17
CA TRP A 88 -1.10 49.21 17.69
C TRP A 88 -0.75 48.43 16.41
N ILE A 89 -0.07 49.05 15.44
CA ILE A 89 0.43 48.37 14.24
C ILE A 89 1.45 47.28 14.62
N TYR A 90 2.37 47.58 15.53
CA TYR A 90 3.37 46.62 16.02
C TYR A 90 2.70 45.40 16.68
N ASP A 91 1.73 45.61 17.58
CA ASP A 91 1.04 44.51 18.24
C ASP A 91 0.24 43.65 17.24
N ARG A 92 -0.38 44.29 16.23
CA ARG A 92 -1.10 43.60 15.16
C ARG A 92 -0.22 42.80 14.22
N THR A 93 1.03 43.21 14.03
CA THR A 93 1.94 42.61 13.04
C THR A 93 3.02 41.76 13.70
N LEU A 94 4.02 42.40 14.29
CA LEU A 94 5.19 41.76 14.90
C LEU A 94 4.84 41.07 16.23
N GLY A 95 3.99 41.69 17.05
CA GLY A 95 3.50 41.11 18.31
C GLY A 95 2.66 39.85 18.07
N ALA A 96 1.75 39.90 17.10
CA ALA A 96 0.97 38.74 16.67
C ALA A 96 1.87 37.63 16.11
N ARG A 97 2.86 37.96 15.26
CA ARG A 97 3.83 36.99 14.71
C ARG A 97 4.68 36.36 15.81
N LYS A 98 5.16 37.14 16.79
CA LYS A 98 5.93 36.64 17.93
C LYS A 98 5.10 35.74 18.84
N ARG A 99 3.82 36.05 19.06
CA ARG A 99 2.87 35.18 19.78
C ARG A 99 2.63 33.88 19.03
N ARG A 100 2.34 33.94 17.73
CA ARG A 100 2.22 32.75 16.86
C ARG A 100 3.47 31.89 16.89
N ASN A 101 4.66 32.47 16.79
CA ASN A 101 5.91 31.72 16.85
C ASN A 101 6.14 31.06 18.21
N LYS A 102 5.77 31.72 19.33
CA LYS A 102 5.83 31.10 20.66
C LYS A 102 4.81 29.96 20.80
N GLU A 103 3.62 30.13 20.26
CA GLU A 103 2.58 29.09 20.23
C GLU A 103 3.02 27.90 19.39
N LEU A 104 3.57 28.12 18.19
CA LEU A 104 4.15 27.09 17.32
C LEU A 104 5.30 26.35 18.00
N LYS A 105 6.22 27.06 18.66
CA LYS A 105 7.30 26.42 19.44
C LYS A 105 6.77 25.55 20.58
N ALA A 106 5.74 26.02 21.29
CA ALA A 106 5.12 25.24 22.35
C ALA A 106 4.41 24.01 21.80
N TYR A 107 3.68 24.16 20.69
CA TYR A 107 3.11 23.06 19.92
C TYR A 107 4.17 22.04 19.51
N GLU A 108 5.25 22.46 18.84
CA GLU A 108 6.36 21.59 18.39
C GLU A 108 7.04 20.84 19.54
N SER A 109 7.11 21.46 20.73
CA SER A 109 7.80 20.88 21.88
C SER A 109 7.05 19.74 22.57
N VAL A 110 5.72 19.70 22.51
CA VAL A 110 4.96 18.55 23.02
C VAL A 110 5.19 17.37 22.07
N ARG A 111 5.70 16.27 22.62
CA ARG A 111 6.07 15.06 21.86
C ARG A 111 5.37 13.83 22.43
N ALA A 112 4.99 12.94 21.52
CA ALA A 112 4.50 11.61 21.83
C ALA A 112 5.43 10.63 21.12
N ASP A 113 6.27 9.96 21.90
CA ASP A 113 7.13 8.88 21.40
C ASP A 113 6.38 7.56 21.59
N PHE A 114 6.58 6.60 20.70
CA PHE A 114 5.94 5.29 20.80
C PHE A 114 6.98 4.17 20.87
N SER A 115 6.62 3.11 21.60
CA SER A 115 7.40 1.89 21.69
C SER A 115 6.48 0.71 21.46
N LEU A 116 6.93 -0.20 20.59
CA LEU A 116 6.25 -1.44 20.27
C LEU A 116 6.95 -2.61 20.96
N PRO A 117 6.23 -3.72 21.24
CA PRO A 117 6.85 -4.93 21.74
C PRO A 117 7.86 -5.46 20.71
N PRO A 118 8.98 -6.06 21.16
CA PRO A 118 10.05 -6.52 20.29
C PRO A 118 9.62 -7.67 19.36
N LYS A 119 8.54 -8.39 19.71
CA LYS A 119 7.96 -9.47 18.91
C LYS A 119 6.44 -9.38 18.98
N MET A 120 5.78 -9.46 17.84
CA MET A 120 4.32 -9.54 17.73
C MET A 120 3.96 -10.90 17.16
N GLU A 121 3.05 -11.59 17.81
CA GLU A 121 2.58 -12.90 17.38
C GLU A 121 1.15 -12.79 16.84
N LEU A 122 0.90 -13.47 15.72
CA LEU A 122 -0.40 -13.56 15.08
C LEU A 122 -1.49 -14.01 16.07
N GLY A 123 -2.65 -13.34 16.06
CA GLY A 123 -3.82 -13.70 16.87
C GLY A 123 -3.64 -13.53 18.39
N ILE A 124 -2.48 -13.04 18.85
CA ILE A 124 -2.16 -12.78 20.25
C ILE A 124 -2.16 -11.28 20.51
N GLY A 125 -2.81 -10.86 21.60
CA GLY A 125 -2.89 -9.46 21.99
C GLY A 125 -1.51 -8.83 22.21
N SER A 126 -1.29 -7.70 21.58
CA SER A 126 -0.12 -6.84 21.71
C SER A 126 -0.56 -5.43 22.12
N SER A 127 0.37 -4.58 22.54
CA SER A 127 0.05 -3.20 22.91
C SER A 127 1.14 -2.23 22.47
N VAL A 128 0.76 -1.13 21.84
CA VAL A 128 1.66 0.00 21.57
C VAL A 128 1.63 0.93 22.78
N SER A 129 2.80 1.30 23.30
CA SER A 129 2.92 2.24 24.42
C SER A 129 3.33 3.60 23.89
N PHE A 130 2.62 4.65 24.28
CA PHE A 130 2.90 6.04 23.94
C PHE A 130 3.37 6.80 25.17
N GLN A 131 4.58 7.35 25.11
CA GLN A 131 5.13 8.25 26.11
C GLN A 131 4.93 9.69 25.67
N ILE A 132 4.01 10.39 26.33
CA ILE A 132 3.72 11.80 26.07
C ILE A 132 4.53 12.65 27.03
N SER A 133 5.27 13.63 26.50
CA SER A 133 6.08 14.55 27.27
C SER A 133 5.64 16.00 27.05
N ASN A 134 5.53 16.77 28.14
CA ASN A 134 5.25 18.20 28.10
C ASN A 134 6.46 18.98 28.61
N PRO A 135 7.43 19.32 27.75
CA PRO A 135 8.55 20.18 28.12
C PRO A 135 8.18 21.67 28.20
N THR A 136 6.91 22.05 27.96
CA THR A 136 6.49 23.46 27.99
C THR A 136 6.35 23.97 29.43
N LYS A 137 6.23 25.30 29.57
CA LYS A 137 5.92 25.98 30.83
C LYS A 137 4.41 26.06 31.11
N SER A 138 3.56 25.45 30.29
CA SER A 138 2.11 25.53 30.40
C SER A 138 1.53 24.14 30.55
N GLN A 139 0.41 24.03 31.27
CA GLN A 139 -0.30 22.77 31.38
C GLN A 139 -0.90 22.41 30.02
N VAL A 140 -0.80 21.13 29.67
CA VAL A 140 -1.48 20.55 28.52
C VAL A 140 -2.67 19.77 29.04
N GLU A 141 -3.83 19.96 28.44
CA GLU A 141 -5.10 19.39 28.86
C GLU A 141 -5.73 18.61 27.69
N ASN A 142 -6.74 17.78 27.99
CA ASN A 142 -7.49 17.04 26.97
C ASN A 142 -6.59 16.34 25.95
N ILE A 143 -5.63 15.56 26.43
CA ILE A 143 -4.71 14.82 25.57
C ILE A 143 -5.39 13.54 25.09
N TRP A 144 -5.47 13.38 23.78
CA TRP A 144 -6.05 12.21 23.11
C TRP A 144 -5.10 11.66 22.06
N ILE A 145 -4.95 10.34 22.06
CA ILE A 145 -4.23 9.60 21.03
C ILE A 145 -5.21 8.65 20.37
N ARG A 146 -5.25 8.67 19.05
CA ARG A 146 -6.05 7.75 18.25
C ARG A 146 -5.16 7.01 17.26
N ALA A 147 -5.13 5.68 17.35
CA ALA A 147 -4.48 4.82 16.37
C ALA A 147 -5.47 4.45 15.26
N VAL A 148 -5.01 4.53 14.02
CA VAL A 148 -5.75 4.12 12.82
C VAL A 148 -5.05 2.89 12.27
N PHE A 149 -5.54 1.73 12.68
CA PHE A 149 -5.03 0.44 12.25
C PHE A 149 -5.64 0.00 10.90
N PRO A 150 -4.88 -0.67 10.02
CA PRO A 150 -5.42 -1.30 8.83
C PRO A 150 -6.25 -2.55 9.17
N GLU A 151 -6.96 -3.08 8.16
CA GLU A 151 -7.85 -4.25 8.27
C GLU A 151 -7.15 -5.50 8.84
N CYS A 152 -5.85 -5.62 8.64
CA CYS A 152 -5.01 -6.70 9.15
C CYS A 152 -4.78 -6.66 10.68
N ILE A 153 -5.32 -5.67 11.39
CA ILE A 153 -5.15 -5.51 12.83
C ILE A 153 -6.50 -5.20 13.46
N ARG A 154 -6.90 -6.01 14.44
CA ARG A 154 -8.08 -5.75 15.25
C ARG A 154 -7.73 -4.87 16.44
N CYS A 155 -8.49 -3.81 16.64
CA CYS A 155 -8.35 -2.96 17.82
C CYS A 155 -9.74 -2.55 18.31
N ASP A 156 -10.12 -3.05 19.49
CA ASP A 156 -11.45 -2.82 20.07
C ASP A 156 -11.59 -1.40 20.65
N SER A 157 -10.47 -0.78 21.04
CA SER A 157 -10.43 0.59 21.57
C SER A 157 -9.26 1.38 20.99
N PRO A 158 -9.43 1.98 19.79
CA PRO A 158 -8.35 2.67 19.07
C PRO A 158 -8.02 4.06 19.63
N GLU A 159 -8.73 4.53 20.65
CA GLU A 159 -8.59 5.87 21.21
C GLU A 159 -8.34 5.78 22.71
N VAL A 160 -7.36 6.55 23.19
CA VAL A 160 -7.01 6.63 24.60
C VAL A 160 -6.85 8.08 25.04
N SER A 161 -7.48 8.42 26.17
CA SER A 161 -7.28 9.69 26.84
C SER A 161 -6.10 9.61 27.80
N ALA A 162 -5.14 10.52 27.63
CA ALA A 162 -4.08 10.72 28.61
C ALA A 162 -4.45 11.81 29.65
N GLY A 163 -5.59 12.48 29.51
CA GLY A 163 -6.05 13.52 30.44
C GLY A 163 -5.20 14.78 30.36
N SER A 164 -4.69 15.25 31.51
CA SER A 164 -3.86 16.45 31.59
C SER A 164 -2.41 16.15 32.04
N LEU A 165 -1.48 17.00 31.60
CA LEU A 165 -0.06 16.88 31.86
C LEU A 165 0.53 18.21 32.35
N LYS A 166 1.08 18.19 33.56
CA LYS A 166 1.76 19.34 34.15
C LYS A 166 3.03 19.71 33.36
N PRO A 167 3.49 20.98 33.43
CA PRO A 167 4.78 21.40 32.89
C PRO A 167 5.92 20.50 33.37
N GLY A 168 6.77 20.03 32.45
CA GLY A 168 7.92 19.18 32.73
C GLY A 168 7.60 17.70 33.02
N ALA A 169 6.33 17.30 33.01
CA ALA A 169 5.93 15.92 33.28
C ALA A 169 5.82 15.07 32.02
N SER A 170 5.86 13.75 32.22
CA SER A 170 5.59 12.74 31.19
C SER A 170 4.56 11.74 31.67
N LYS A 171 3.75 11.20 30.76
CA LYS A 171 2.77 10.15 31.05
C LYS A 171 2.79 9.10 29.95
N SER A 172 2.64 7.84 30.34
CA SER A 172 2.52 6.72 29.41
C SER A 172 1.07 6.29 29.30
N VAL A 173 0.62 5.99 28.08
CA VAL A 173 -0.67 5.34 27.79
C VAL A 173 -0.43 4.23 26.78
N SER A 174 -1.31 3.23 26.73
CA SER A 174 -1.17 2.11 25.81
C SER A 174 -2.47 1.82 25.06
N ILE A 175 -2.34 1.43 23.80
CA ILE A 175 -3.46 0.94 22.98
C ILE A 175 -3.21 -0.53 22.68
N SER A 176 -4.16 -1.38 23.06
CA SER A 176 -4.11 -2.83 22.81
C SER A 176 -4.68 -3.17 21.44
N PHE A 177 -4.02 -4.07 20.73
CA PHE A 177 -4.42 -4.54 19.40
C PHE A 177 -4.08 -6.02 19.21
N VAL A 178 -4.66 -6.65 18.20
CA VAL A 178 -4.38 -8.04 17.81
C VAL A 178 -4.03 -8.07 16.32
N PRO A 179 -2.81 -8.47 15.94
CA PRO A 179 -2.48 -8.66 14.53
C PRO A 179 -3.18 -9.89 13.99
N LEU A 180 -3.79 -9.77 12.81
CA LEU A 180 -4.59 -10.82 12.16
C LEU A 180 -3.92 -11.43 10.93
N CYS A 181 -2.81 -10.86 10.45
CA CYS A 181 -2.01 -11.48 9.38
C CYS A 181 -0.53 -11.58 9.78
N ALA A 182 0.10 -12.68 9.38
CA ALA A 182 1.54 -12.90 9.55
C ALA A 182 2.37 -12.20 8.46
N GLY A 183 3.64 -11.96 8.75
CA GLY A 183 4.60 -11.32 7.85
C GLY A 183 4.77 -9.83 8.13
N LYS A 184 5.14 -9.06 7.09
CA LYS A 184 5.35 -7.61 7.21
C LYS A 184 4.00 -6.89 7.19
N ALA A 185 3.57 -6.37 8.32
CA ALA A 185 2.33 -5.63 8.48
C ALA A 185 2.63 -4.15 8.79
N ASP A 186 1.98 -3.24 8.06
CA ASP A 186 1.92 -1.83 8.47
C ASP A 186 1.00 -1.70 9.68
N LEU A 187 1.46 -1.03 10.74
CA LEU A 187 0.63 -0.79 11.92
C LEU A 187 -0.26 0.46 11.74
N GLY A 188 -0.06 1.23 10.67
CA GLY A 188 -0.89 2.37 10.31
C GLY A 188 -0.41 3.69 10.92
N LEU A 189 -1.36 4.57 11.23
CA LEU A 189 -1.11 5.97 11.60
C LEU A 189 -1.61 6.27 13.01
N VAL A 190 -1.02 7.30 13.63
CA VAL A 190 -1.45 7.80 14.93
C VAL A 190 -1.76 9.28 14.82
N ASP A 191 -2.99 9.63 15.16
CA ASP A 191 -3.39 11.01 15.38
C ASP A 191 -3.16 11.40 16.86
N PHE A 192 -2.59 12.59 17.06
CA PHE A 192 -2.32 13.11 18.40
C PHE A 192 -2.94 14.51 18.58
N TYR A 193 -3.79 14.64 19.59
CA TYR A 193 -4.52 15.86 19.91
C TYR A 193 -4.26 16.28 21.35
N PHE A 194 -4.21 17.59 21.57
CA PHE A 194 -4.12 18.15 22.91
C PHE A 194 -4.62 19.58 22.94
N GLU A 195 -4.98 20.06 24.13
CA GLU A 195 -5.37 21.44 24.37
C GLU A 195 -4.30 22.15 25.21
N MET A 196 -4.03 23.41 24.87
CA MET A 196 -3.12 24.24 25.66
C MET A 196 -3.62 25.70 25.67
N LYS A 197 -3.86 26.23 26.87
CA LYS A 197 -4.39 27.60 27.09
C LYS A 197 -5.74 27.86 26.38
N GLY A 198 -6.68 26.91 26.44
CA GLY A 198 -8.00 27.08 25.84
C GLY A 198 -8.03 26.94 24.31
N LYS A 199 -6.95 26.42 23.70
CA LYS A 199 -6.84 26.21 22.26
C LYS A 199 -6.49 24.76 21.96
N GLU A 200 -7.24 24.16 21.05
CA GLU A 200 -7.00 22.82 20.55
C GLU A 200 -5.85 22.81 19.54
N PHE A 201 -5.00 21.80 19.65
CA PHE A 201 -3.90 21.53 18.76
C PHE A 201 -4.00 20.08 18.27
N ARG A 202 -3.87 19.91 16.95
CA ARG A 202 -3.74 18.62 16.30
C ARG A 202 -2.36 18.52 15.68
N LYS A 203 -1.66 17.43 16.00
CA LYS A 203 -0.37 17.10 15.39
C LYS A 203 -0.57 16.42 14.05
N GLU A 204 0.41 16.56 13.16
CA GLU A 204 0.44 15.78 11.93
C GLU A 204 0.48 14.29 12.29
N PRO A 205 -0.32 13.45 11.61
CA PRO A 205 -0.31 12.01 11.89
C PRO A 205 1.07 11.44 11.62
N PHE A 206 1.57 10.60 12.53
CA PHE A 206 2.83 9.89 12.33
C PHE A 206 2.58 8.39 12.13
N SER A 207 3.40 7.77 11.28
CA SER A 207 3.31 6.34 11.00
C SER A 207 3.98 5.53 12.09
N MET A 208 3.33 4.44 12.49
CA MET A 208 3.94 3.41 13.34
C MET A 208 4.92 2.51 12.57
N GLY A 209 4.91 2.58 11.24
CA GLY A 209 5.80 1.84 10.35
C GLY A 209 5.38 0.38 10.13
N THR A 210 6.18 -0.31 9.34
CA THR A 210 6.01 -1.73 9.04
C THR A 210 6.78 -2.59 10.04
N HIS A 211 6.10 -3.56 10.63
CA HIS A 211 6.66 -4.50 11.60
C HIS A 211 6.43 -5.93 11.17
N GLU A 212 7.31 -6.82 11.64
CA GLU A 212 7.19 -8.25 11.37
C GLU A 212 6.30 -8.91 12.44
N VAL A 213 5.19 -9.49 11.99
CA VAL A 213 4.29 -10.32 12.79
C VAL A 213 4.68 -11.77 12.55
N SER A 214 5.19 -12.43 13.58
CA SER A 214 5.53 -13.85 13.51
C SER A 214 4.28 -14.72 13.69
N CYS A 215 4.40 -15.96 13.21
CA CYS A 215 3.46 -17.03 13.50
C CYS A 215 4.30 -18.23 13.96
N SER A 216 4.96 -18.09 15.11
CA SER A 216 5.95 -19.07 15.57
C SER A 216 5.36 -20.41 16.01
N TYR A 217 4.06 -20.42 16.30
CA TYR A 217 3.34 -21.57 16.83
C TYR A 217 2.63 -22.42 15.76
N LEU A 218 2.65 -22.00 14.49
CA LEU A 218 2.08 -22.76 13.38
C LEU A 218 3.18 -23.07 12.37
N THR A 219 3.57 -24.33 12.30
CA THR A 219 4.47 -24.81 11.27
C THR A 219 3.66 -25.24 10.05
N ILE A 220 3.95 -24.65 8.89
CA ILE A 220 3.32 -24.96 7.61
C ILE A 220 4.37 -25.59 6.71
N SER A 221 4.07 -26.78 6.19
CA SER A 221 4.90 -27.43 5.18
C SER A 221 4.03 -27.91 4.02
N ALA A 222 4.56 -27.79 2.81
CA ALA A 222 3.96 -28.36 1.60
C ALA A 222 4.94 -29.38 1.01
N ASP A 223 4.45 -30.58 0.79
CA ASP A 223 5.14 -31.63 0.06
C ASP A 223 4.55 -31.68 -1.36
N VAL A 224 5.40 -31.36 -2.33
CA VAL A 224 5.07 -31.31 -3.74
C VAL A 224 5.95 -32.32 -4.44
N PRO A 225 5.39 -33.29 -5.20
CA PRO A 225 6.17 -34.25 -5.95
C PRO A 225 7.25 -33.58 -6.80
N GLU A 226 8.47 -34.12 -6.75
CA GLU A 226 9.61 -33.58 -7.50
C GLU A 226 9.40 -33.67 -9.01
N ASN A 227 8.80 -34.78 -9.47
CA ASN A 227 8.59 -35.07 -10.88
C ASN A 227 7.10 -35.01 -11.20
N LEU A 228 6.66 -33.89 -11.75
CA LEU A 228 5.30 -33.76 -12.30
C LEU A 228 5.29 -34.28 -13.73
N LYS A 229 4.24 -35.00 -14.12
CA LYS A 229 4.07 -35.52 -15.48
C LYS A 229 2.90 -34.83 -16.16
N PHE A 230 3.07 -34.46 -17.42
CA PHE A 230 2.05 -33.80 -18.23
C PHE A 230 0.77 -34.64 -18.33
N GLY A 231 -0.37 -34.03 -18.03
CA GLY A 231 -1.69 -34.67 -18.10
C GLY A 231 -1.93 -35.76 -17.05
N GLN A 232 -1.02 -35.97 -16.09
CA GLN A 232 -1.19 -36.97 -15.04
C GLN A 232 -1.49 -36.32 -13.68
N PRO A 233 -2.41 -36.89 -12.89
CA PRO A 233 -2.65 -36.42 -11.53
C PRO A 233 -1.42 -36.70 -10.65
N ALA A 234 -1.00 -35.70 -9.90
CA ALA A 234 0.05 -35.79 -8.90
C ALA A 234 -0.50 -35.37 -7.55
N SER A 235 -0.33 -36.21 -6.53
CA SER A 235 -0.85 -35.92 -5.20
C SER A 235 0.09 -34.98 -4.45
N MET A 236 -0.45 -33.86 -3.99
CA MET A 236 0.24 -32.84 -3.21
C MET A 236 -0.29 -32.88 -1.78
N GLN A 237 0.60 -32.69 -0.80
CA GLN A 237 0.22 -32.66 0.61
C GLN A 237 0.59 -31.32 1.27
N VAL A 238 -0.34 -30.72 2.01
CA VAL A 238 -0.07 -29.58 2.90
C VAL A 238 -0.30 -30.01 4.33
N SER A 239 0.71 -29.82 5.19
CA SER A 239 0.66 -30.14 6.60
C SER A 239 0.71 -28.87 7.45
N LEU A 240 -0.23 -28.80 8.40
CA LEU A 240 -0.32 -27.77 9.42
C LEU A 240 -0.02 -28.43 10.77
N ARG A 241 1.03 -27.99 11.44
CA ARG A 241 1.37 -28.42 12.80
C ARG A 241 1.16 -27.26 13.77
N ASN A 242 0.26 -27.48 14.72
CA ASN A 242 -0.07 -26.53 15.77
C ASN A 242 0.78 -26.81 17.00
N ASP A 243 1.78 -25.97 17.25
CA ASP A 243 2.62 -25.99 18.46
C ASP A 243 2.08 -25.01 19.53
N TYR A 244 0.86 -24.50 19.34
CA TYR A 244 0.19 -23.64 20.31
C TYR A 244 -0.66 -24.43 21.31
N LYS A 245 -0.91 -23.81 22.47
CA LYS A 245 -1.70 -24.42 23.56
C LYS A 245 -3.21 -24.48 23.30
N MET A 246 -3.69 -23.86 22.21
CA MET A 246 -5.11 -23.80 21.86
C MET A 246 -5.32 -24.37 20.46
N SER A 247 -6.47 -25.00 20.26
CA SER A 247 -6.83 -25.55 18.96
C SER A 247 -7.03 -24.47 17.90
N LEU A 248 -6.64 -24.79 16.66
CA LEU A 248 -6.96 -23.99 15.49
C LEU A 248 -8.30 -24.49 14.93
N ILE A 249 -9.32 -23.65 15.02
CA ILE A 249 -10.68 -24.03 14.63
C ILE A 249 -10.85 -23.79 13.13
N LYS A 250 -11.33 -24.82 12.42
CA LYS A 250 -11.64 -24.82 10.98
C LYS A 250 -10.56 -24.16 10.12
N PRO A 251 -9.32 -24.69 10.10
CA PRO A 251 -8.32 -24.19 9.17
C PRO A 251 -8.82 -24.38 7.73
N ALA A 252 -8.75 -23.31 6.94
CA ALA A 252 -9.06 -23.32 5.52
C ALA A 252 -7.79 -22.98 4.74
N VAL A 253 -7.41 -23.88 3.83
CA VAL A 253 -6.28 -23.69 2.92
C VAL A 253 -6.84 -23.30 1.55
N ARG A 254 -6.45 -22.13 1.06
CA ARG A 254 -6.86 -21.61 -0.24
C ARG A 254 -5.67 -21.55 -1.18
N PHE A 255 -5.77 -22.27 -2.28
CA PHE A 255 -4.76 -22.36 -3.32
C PHE A 255 -5.03 -21.37 -4.45
N PHE A 256 -3.96 -20.79 -4.96
CA PHE A 256 -3.91 -19.92 -6.12
C PHE A 256 -2.93 -20.53 -7.11
N LEU A 257 -3.40 -21.54 -7.83
CA LEU A 257 -2.58 -22.30 -8.78
C LEU A 257 -2.30 -21.47 -10.03
N SER A 258 -1.14 -21.69 -10.65
CA SER A 258 -0.77 -21.00 -11.88
C SER A 258 -1.68 -21.40 -13.05
N LYS A 259 -1.68 -20.56 -14.09
CA LYS A 259 -2.26 -20.95 -15.38
C LYS A 259 -1.61 -22.25 -15.85
N GLY A 260 -2.41 -23.25 -16.24
CA GLY A 260 -1.92 -24.53 -16.72
C GLY A 260 -1.71 -25.61 -15.65
N ILE A 261 -2.10 -25.36 -14.40
CA ILE A 261 -2.25 -26.41 -13.37
C ILE A 261 -3.73 -26.48 -13.01
N GLU A 262 -4.32 -27.66 -13.09
CA GLU A 262 -5.70 -27.91 -12.65
C GLU A 262 -5.74 -28.66 -11.32
N SER A 263 -6.81 -28.48 -10.57
CA SER A 263 -7.08 -29.14 -9.28
C SER A 263 -8.58 -29.29 -9.12
N ASP A 264 -9.00 -30.34 -8.42
CA ASP A 264 -10.41 -30.63 -8.12
C ASP A 264 -11.06 -29.54 -7.26
N SER A 265 -10.28 -28.87 -6.41
CA SER A 265 -10.73 -27.73 -5.62
C SER A 265 -9.60 -26.71 -5.41
N SER A 266 -10.00 -25.45 -5.18
CA SER A 266 -9.09 -24.36 -4.80
C SER A 266 -9.20 -23.99 -3.32
N VAL A 267 -10.18 -24.53 -2.60
CA VAL A 267 -10.41 -24.26 -1.17
C VAL A 267 -10.68 -25.57 -0.46
N PHE A 268 -9.94 -25.80 0.61
CA PHE A 268 -10.06 -27.00 1.43
C PHE A 268 -10.19 -26.61 2.88
N THR A 269 -11.20 -27.12 3.55
CA THR A 269 -11.38 -26.96 4.99
C THR A 269 -10.89 -28.21 5.68
N MET A 270 -10.00 -28.04 6.65
CA MET A 270 -9.48 -29.10 7.48
C MET A 270 -10.29 -29.17 8.77
N ASP A 271 -10.27 -30.34 9.41
CA ASP A 271 -10.76 -30.49 10.77
C ASP A 271 -9.90 -29.66 11.74
N GLU A 272 -10.42 -29.49 12.96
CA GLU A 272 -9.71 -28.82 14.04
C GLU A 272 -8.30 -29.41 14.24
N VAL A 273 -7.30 -28.51 14.34
CA VAL A 273 -5.92 -28.88 14.65
C VAL A 273 -5.71 -28.63 16.14
N THR A 274 -5.81 -29.70 16.92
CA THR A 274 -5.62 -29.68 18.37
C THR A 274 -4.19 -29.26 18.76
N PRO A 275 -3.97 -28.81 20.00
CA PRO A 275 -2.63 -28.49 20.50
C PRO A 275 -1.63 -29.63 20.29
N ASP A 276 -0.39 -29.28 19.96
CA ASP A 276 0.76 -30.17 19.72
C ASP A 276 0.50 -31.28 18.68
N SER A 277 -0.42 -31.03 17.74
CA SER A 277 -0.81 -32.00 16.71
C SER A 277 -0.59 -31.45 15.31
N ALA A 278 -0.49 -32.38 14.35
CA ALA A 278 -0.40 -32.06 12.93
C ALA A 278 -1.59 -32.63 12.17
N ARG A 279 -2.08 -31.87 11.19
CA ARG A 279 -3.07 -32.33 10.21
C ARG A 279 -2.53 -32.09 8.82
N SER A 280 -2.77 -33.05 7.94
CA SER A 280 -2.38 -32.98 6.54
C SER A 280 -3.60 -33.04 5.65
N LEU A 281 -3.57 -32.26 4.59
CA LEU A 281 -4.52 -32.28 3.49
C LEU A 281 -3.78 -32.80 2.27
N ALA A 282 -4.31 -33.84 1.64
CA ALA A 282 -3.85 -34.30 0.34
C ALA A 282 -4.88 -33.96 -0.73
N PHE A 283 -4.42 -33.52 -1.89
CA PHE A 283 -5.25 -33.26 -3.06
C PHE A 283 -4.42 -33.42 -4.33
N ASP A 284 -5.09 -33.70 -5.44
CA ASP A 284 -4.41 -33.96 -6.70
C ASP A 284 -4.37 -32.72 -7.58
N ILE A 285 -3.23 -32.52 -8.24
CA ILE A 285 -3.02 -31.50 -9.26
C ILE A 285 -2.73 -32.15 -10.61
N VAL A 286 -3.21 -31.57 -11.70
CA VAL A 286 -2.97 -32.04 -13.07
C VAL A 286 -2.26 -30.94 -13.86
N PRO A 287 -0.98 -31.13 -14.22
CA PRO A 287 -0.26 -30.19 -15.06
C PRO A 287 -0.71 -30.29 -16.52
N LYS A 288 -0.96 -29.14 -17.15
CA LYS A 288 -1.39 -28.98 -18.55
C LYS A 288 -0.42 -28.19 -19.42
N MET A 289 0.78 -27.94 -18.90
CA MET A 289 1.85 -27.31 -19.67
C MET A 289 3.06 -28.24 -19.72
N ASP A 290 3.78 -28.18 -20.81
CA ASP A 290 4.88 -29.06 -21.22
C ASP A 290 6.26 -28.46 -20.89
N ARG A 291 6.33 -27.60 -19.88
CA ARG A 291 7.53 -26.82 -19.52
C ARG A 291 7.59 -26.51 -18.03
N GLU A 292 8.75 -26.04 -17.57
CA GLU A 292 8.90 -25.51 -16.21
C GLU A 292 7.82 -24.45 -15.93
N THR A 293 7.06 -24.64 -14.86
CA THR A 293 6.06 -23.68 -14.41
C THR A 293 6.12 -23.49 -12.91
N SER A 294 5.81 -22.27 -12.47
CA SER A 294 5.44 -22.04 -11.07
C SER A 294 4.14 -22.79 -10.81
N LEU A 295 4.00 -23.43 -9.64
CA LEU A 295 2.73 -24.03 -9.24
C LEU A 295 1.76 -23.03 -8.63
N GLY A 296 2.25 -21.83 -8.28
CA GLY A 296 1.49 -20.80 -7.59
C GLY A 296 1.78 -20.76 -6.10
N TYR A 297 0.79 -20.37 -5.31
CA TYR A 297 0.94 -20.21 -3.85
C TYR A 297 -0.35 -20.59 -3.13
N PHE A 298 -0.29 -20.70 -1.81
CA PHE A 298 -1.47 -20.87 -0.98
C PHE A 298 -1.46 -20.00 0.27
N ASN A 299 -2.64 -19.82 0.84
CA ASN A 299 -2.88 -19.09 2.06
C ASN A 299 -3.65 -19.96 3.05
N VAL A 300 -3.39 -19.80 4.33
CA VAL A 300 -4.09 -20.48 5.41
C VAL A 300 -4.90 -19.46 6.20
N ARG A 301 -6.18 -19.77 6.41
CA ARG A 301 -7.08 -19.01 7.30
C ARG A 301 -7.53 -19.90 8.43
N PHE A 302 -7.58 -19.40 9.65
CA PHE A 302 -8.07 -20.18 10.79
C PHE A 302 -8.59 -19.26 11.89
N HIS A 303 -9.37 -19.81 12.82
CA HIS A 303 -9.80 -19.05 13.99
C HIS A 303 -8.93 -19.36 15.21
N LEU A 304 -8.46 -18.29 15.88
CA LEU A 304 -7.74 -18.35 17.14
C LEU A 304 -8.29 -17.28 18.09
N ASN A 305 -8.72 -17.66 19.30
CA ASN A 305 -9.32 -16.73 20.27
C ASN A 305 -10.51 -15.90 19.73
N GLY A 306 -11.30 -16.47 18.82
CA GLY A 306 -12.40 -15.77 18.15
C GLY A 306 -11.97 -14.78 17.06
N ASN A 307 -10.67 -14.71 16.74
CA ASN A 307 -10.13 -13.93 15.63
C ASN A 307 -9.91 -14.80 14.41
N GLU A 308 -10.33 -14.33 13.23
CA GLU A 308 -9.89 -14.93 11.96
C GLU A 308 -8.47 -14.46 11.64
N CYS A 309 -7.54 -15.40 11.60
CA CYS A 309 -6.12 -15.18 11.36
C CYS A 309 -5.73 -15.67 9.97
N TYR A 310 -4.73 -15.02 9.37
CA TYR A 310 -4.26 -15.28 8.02
C TYR A 310 -2.75 -15.49 7.97
N VAL A 311 -2.31 -16.55 7.29
CA VAL A 311 -0.89 -16.83 7.02
C VAL A 311 -0.69 -17.08 5.53
N GLY A 312 0.27 -16.39 4.92
CA GLY A 312 0.62 -16.53 3.51
C GLY A 312 0.95 -15.19 2.84
N PRO A 313 1.36 -15.20 1.56
CA PRO A 313 1.42 -16.36 0.67
C PRO A 313 2.59 -17.30 0.97
N VAL A 314 2.32 -18.61 0.93
CA VAL A 314 3.33 -19.67 0.93
C VAL A 314 3.53 -20.13 -0.51
N ASP A 315 4.71 -19.86 -1.05
CA ASP A 315 5.07 -20.21 -2.43
C ASP A 315 5.29 -21.72 -2.57
N LEU A 316 4.72 -22.31 -3.63
CA LEU A 316 4.90 -23.72 -3.98
C LEU A 316 6.11 -23.93 -4.90
N GLY A 317 6.71 -22.83 -5.36
CA GLY A 317 7.91 -22.83 -6.18
C GLY A 317 7.64 -23.21 -7.63
N LYS A 318 8.73 -23.46 -8.35
CA LYS A 318 8.73 -23.93 -9.73
C LYS A 318 9.07 -25.41 -9.79
N ARG A 319 8.46 -26.09 -10.77
CA ARG A 319 8.67 -27.50 -11.06
C ARG A 319 8.75 -27.73 -12.55
N ASP A 320 9.62 -28.66 -12.93
CA ASP A 320 9.69 -29.19 -14.29
C ASP A 320 8.56 -30.20 -14.49
N ILE A 321 7.89 -30.10 -15.63
CA ILE A 321 6.83 -31.02 -16.03
C ILE A 321 7.41 -31.93 -17.10
N GLY A 322 7.56 -33.21 -16.77
CA GLY A 322 7.98 -34.25 -17.69
C GLY A 322 6.90 -34.52 -18.73
N ILE A 323 7.26 -34.36 -20.01
CA ILE A 323 6.50 -34.85 -21.16
C ILE A 323 6.74 -36.36 -21.27
N PRO A 324 5.74 -37.17 -21.67
CA PRO A 324 5.98 -38.59 -21.88
C PRO A 324 6.99 -38.83 -22.98
N ASP A 325 7.81 -39.85 -22.75
CA ASP A 325 8.84 -40.27 -23.68
C ASP A 325 8.22 -41.10 -24.81
N PHE A 326 8.34 -40.60 -26.04
CA PHE A 326 7.97 -41.34 -27.24
C PHE A 326 8.84 -40.89 -28.40
N ASP A 327 8.99 -41.73 -29.41
CA ASP A 327 9.75 -41.45 -30.61
C ASP A 327 8.89 -41.55 -31.86
N VAL A 328 9.20 -40.69 -32.84
CA VAL A 328 8.54 -40.69 -34.14
C VAL A 328 9.59 -40.92 -35.22
N ARG A 329 9.47 -42.04 -35.91
CA ARG A 329 10.33 -42.42 -37.03
C ARG A 329 9.57 -42.23 -38.34
N LEU A 330 10.15 -41.45 -39.24
CA LEU A 330 9.59 -41.19 -40.56
C LEU A 330 10.29 -42.06 -41.60
N ASN A 331 9.49 -42.70 -42.45
CA ASN A 331 9.94 -43.42 -43.62
C ASN A 331 9.49 -42.63 -44.86
N ILE A 332 10.37 -41.76 -45.35
CA ILE A 332 10.12 -40.91 -46.52
C ILE A 332 10.82 -41.54 -47.73
N PRO A 333 10.14 -41.72 -48.88
CA PRO A 333 10.77 -42.21 -50.09
C PRO A 333 11.94 -41.30 -50.54
N ASP A 334 13.05 -41.90 -50.98
CA ASP A 334 14.24 -41.16 -51.44
C ASP A 334 13.96 -40.31 -52.70
N ASN A 335 13.02 -40.75 -53.53
CA ASN A 335 12.60 -40.04 -54.73
C ASN A 335 11.07 -40.07 -54.82
N PHE A 336 10.54 -38.93 -55.21
CA PHE A 336 9.13 -38.79 -55.55
C PHE A 336 8.99 -38.75 -57.08
N HIS A 337 7.86 -39.18 -57.61
CA HIS A 337 7.59 -39.16 -59.05
C HIS A 337 6.47 -38.17 -59.36
N ARG A 338 6.66 -37.36 -60.40
CA ARG A 338 5.66 -36.36 -60.79
C ARG A 338 4.32 -37.02 -61.13
N GLU A 339 3.23 -36.49 -60.57
CA GLU A 339 1.86 -36.99 -60.72
C GLU A 339 1.61 -38.43 -60.20
N VAL A 340 2.55 -39.01 -59.47
CA VAL A 340 2.42 -40.35 -58.88
C VAL A 340 2.27 -40.22 -57.36
N PRO A 341 1.21 -40.79 -56.76
CA PRO A 341 1.06 -40.82 -55.30
C PRO A 341 2.22 -41.57 -54.65
N ALA A 342 2.74 -40.99 -53.58
CA ALA A 342 3.73 -41.58 -52.69
C ALA A 342 3.20 -41.54 -51.26
N THR A 343 3.77 -42.37 -50.40
CA THR A 343 3.33 -42.50 -49.02
C THR A 343 4.49 -42.24 -48.08
N ILE A 344 4.29 -41.34 -47.12
CA ILE A 344 5.21 -41.11 -46.02
C ILE A 344 4.74 -41.99 -44.85
N GLY A 345 5.57 -42.95 -44.46
CA GLY A 345 5.30 -43.81 -43.31
C GLY A 345 5.67 -43.12 -42.01
N ILE A 346 4.81 -43.21 -41.00
CA ILE A 346 5.01 -42.60 -39.68
C ILE A 346 4.88 -43.73 -38.66
N THR A 347 5.99 -44.06 -38.01
CA THR A 347 6.03 -45.03 -36.90
C THR A 347 6.20 -44.28 -35.59
N VAL A 348 5.40 -44.61 -34.60
CA VAL A 348 5.45 -44.00 -33.28
C VAL A 348 5.74 -45.09 -32.27
N ASP A 349 6.81 -44.92 -31.52
CA ASP A 349 7.20 -45.81 -30.43
C ASP A 349 6.94 -45.10 -29.11
N ASN A 350 5.97 -45.57 -28.34
CA ASN A 350 5.67 -45.01 -27.02
C ASN A 350 6.54 -45.70 -25.96
N HIS A 351 7.51 -44.98 -25.42
CA HIS A 351 8.41 -45.44 -24.34
C HIS A 351 7.91 -45.08 -22.95
N SER A 352 6.79 -44.37 -22.87
CA SER A 352 6.20 -43.93 -21.61
C SER A 352 5.33 -45.01 -20.95
N ASP A 353 5.03 -44.78 -19.68
CA ASP A 353 4.12 -45.60 -18.88
C ASP A 353 2.63 -45.26 -19.11
N VAL A 354 2.33 -44.30 -19.98
CA VAL A 354 0.97 -43.85 -20.28
C VAL A 354 0.59 -44.00 -21.75
N PRO A 355 -0.69 -44.30 -22.06
CA PRO A 355 -1.14 -44.34 -23.43
C PRO A 355 -1.16 -42.93 -24.05
N LEU A 356 -0.70 -42.83 -25.29
CA LEU A 356 -0.85 -41.62 -26.10
C LEU A 356 -2.14 -41.74 -26.91
N SER A 357 -3.11 -40.89 -26.63
CA SER A 357 -4.41 -40.88 -27.32
C SER A 357 -4.43 -39.80 -28.40
N LYS A 358 -5.28 -39.99 -29.42
CA LYS A 358 -5.56 -39.01 -30.50
C LYS A 358 -4.31 -38.34 -31.05
N LEU A 359 -3.28 -39.13 -31.31
CA LEU A 359 -2.02 -38.64 -31.84
C LEU A 359 -2.24 -38.19 -33.30
N ARG A 360 -2.05 -36.90 -33.57
CA ARG A 360 -2.31 -36.29 -34.88
C ARG A 360 -1.02 -35.80 -35.49
N PHE A 361 -0.87 -36.08 -36.77
CA PHE A 361 0.20 -35.60 -37.63
C PHE A 361 -0.43 -34.68 -38.66
N THR A 362 -0.06 -33.41 -38.61
CA THR A 362 -0.54 -32.41 -39.58
C THR A 362 0.65 -31.86 -40.34
N SER A 363 0.56 -31.83 -41.66
CA SER A 363 1.59 -31.29 -42.52
C SER A 363 1.01 -30.23 -43.44
N CYS A 364 1.69 -29.08 -43.52
CA CYS A 364 1.38 -28.03 -44.48
C CYS A 364 2.37 -28.14 -45.64
N PHE A 365 2.07 -29.00 -46.62
CA PHE A 365 2.92 -29.12 -47.79
C PHE A 365 2.88 -27.86 -48.67
N SER A 366 3.95 -27.65 -49.42
CA SER A 366 4.02 -26.57 -50.41
C SER A 366 2.96 -26.74 -51.50
N SER A 367 2.64 -25.66 -52.24
CA SER A 367 1.69 -25.68 -53.37
C SER A 367 2.05 -26.66 -54.49
N GLN A 368 3.27 -27.21 -54.44
CA GLN A 368 3.82 -28.19 -55.37
C GLN A 368 3.42 -29.63 -55.04
N ILE A 369 2.71 -29.86 -53.92
CA ILE A 369 2.29 -31.17 -53.45
C ILE A 369 0.80 -31.13 -53.15
N GLU A 370 0.09 -32.08 -53.74
CA GLU A 370 -1.29 -32.38 -53.40
C GLU A 370 -1.33 -33.34 -52.22
N CYS A 371 -2.13 -33.01 -51.21
CA CYS A 371 -2.34 -33.86 -50.05
C CYS A 371 -3.84 -34.14 -49.93
N GLU A 372 -4.23 -35.41 -50.08
CA GLU A 372 -5.64 -35.80 -50.01
C GLU A 372 -6.20 -35.67 -48.58
N SER A 373 -5.36 -35.98 -47.57
CA SER A 373 -5.67 -35.75 -46.16
C SER A 373 -4.45 -35.12 -45.47
N PRO A 374 -4.44 -33.79 -45.23
CA PRO A 374 -3.29 -33.10 -44.60
C PRO A 374 -3.12 -33.45 -43.12
N GLU A 375 -4.09 -34.17 -42.55
CA GLU A 375 -4.10 -34.70 -41.19
C GLU A 375 -4.25 -36.22 -41.24
N VAL A 376 -3.39 -36.93 -40.51
CA VAL A 376 -3.55 -38.35 -40.21
C VAL A 376 -3.43 -38.57 -38.72
N SER A 377 -4.13 -39.57 -38.18
CA SER A 377 -4.15 -39.82 -36.74
C SER A 377 -3.98 -41.28 -36.38
N ILE A 378 -3.36 -41.52 -35.22
CA ILE A 378 -3.35 -42.79 -34.53
C ILE A 378 -4.27 -42.64 -33.31
N PRO A 379 -5.33 -43.45 -33.19
CA PRO A 379 -6.32 -43.28 -32.14
C PRO A 379 -5.71 -43.49 -30.75
N GLU A 380 -4.83 -44.48 -30.60
CA GLU A 380 -4.15 -44.78 -29.34
C GLU A 380 -2.84 -45.53 -29.61
N VAL A 381 -1.78 -45.18 -28.89
CA VAL A 381 -0.53 -45.95 -28.78
C VAL A 381 -0.34 -46.37 -27.33
N ARG A 382 -0.45 -47.67 -27.04
CA ARG A 382 -0.32 -48.21 -25.68
C ARG A 382 1.10 -47.99 -25.12
N PRO A 383 1.27 -47.99 -23.78
CA PRO A 383 2.59 -47.95 -23.16
C PRO A 383 3.52 -49.03 -23.71
N ASN A 384 4.79 -48.69 -23.91
CA ASN A 384 5.85 -49.61 -24.41
C ASN A 384 5.47 -50.33 -25.73
N SER A 385 4.73 -49.67 -26.61
CA SER A 385 4.27 -50.24 -27.88
C SER A 385 4.50 -49.30 -29.06
N SER A 386 4.48 -49.87 -30.27
CA SER A 386 4.64 -49.15 -31.51
C SER A 386 3.35 -49.12 -32.31
N SER A 387 3.07 -48.03 -33.02
CA SER A 387 1.96 -47.92 -33.97
C SER A 387 2.40 -47.25 -35.26
N TYR A 388 1.68 -47.52 -36.35
CA TYR A 388 2.01 -47.05 -37.68
C TYR A 388 0.81 -46.36 -38.32
N VAL A 389 1.05 -45.21 -38.95
CA VAL A 389 0.11 -44.53 -39.84
C VAL A 389 0.89 -44.01 -41.05
N SER A 390 0.19 -43.66 -42.12
CA SER A 390 0.83 -43.23 -43.34
C SER A 390 0.09 -42.08 -43.99
N LEU A 391 0.85 -41.13 -44.55
CA LEU A 391 0.35 -39.92 -45.18
C LEU A 391 0.57 -40.00 -46.69
N SER A 392 -0.51 -39.94 -47.46
CA SER A 392 -0.45 -39.97 -48.93
C SER A 392 -0.24 -38.56 -49.50
N VAL A 393 0.79 -38.42 -50.33
CA VAL A 393 1.17 -37.16 -50.98
C VAL A 393 1.34 -37.38 -52.48
N LYS A 394 0.97 -36.40 -53.29
CA LYS A 394 1.11 -36.46 -54.75
C LYS A 394 1.80 -35.19 -55.27
N PRO A 395 3.06 -35.30 -55.71
CA PRO A 395 3.78 -34.26 -56.44
C PRO A 395 3.06 -33.72 -57.68
N LYS A 396 2.97 -32.40 -57.84
CA LYS A 396 2.44 -31.74 -59.05
C LYS A 396 3.54 -31.33 -60.04
N THR A 397 4.69 -30.92 -59.51
CA THR A 397 5.81 -30.38 -60.29
C THR A 397 7.08 -31.19 -60.08
N GLY A 398 7.93 -31.30 -61.10
CA GLY A 398 9.26 -31.91 -60.96
C GLY A 398 10.27 -30.94 -60.34
N GLY A 399 11.43 -31.45 -59.92
CA GLY A 399 12.52 -30.66 -59.33
C GLY A 399 12.70 -30.90 -57.83
N LYS A 400 13.44 -30.00 -57.17
CA LYS A 400 13.67 -30.05 -55.71
C LYS A 400 12.53 -29.38 -54.97
N VAL A 401 11.92 -30.09 -54.03
CA VAL A 401 10.80 -29.59 -53.25
C VAL A 401 11.03 -29.83 -51.76
N ASP A 402 10.78 -28.79 -50.97
CA ASP A 402 10.75 -28.88 -49.53
C ASP A 402 9.36 -29.38 -49.08
N LEU A 403 9.34 -30.48 -48.34
CA LEU A 403 8.13 -31.07 -47.78
C LEU A 403 7.63 -30.32 -46.53
N GLY A 404 8.44 -29.41 -45.98
CA GLY A 404 8.08 -28.59 -44.83
C GLY A 404 8.20 -29.33 -43.50
N ASN A 405 7.37 -28.92 -42.54
CA ASN A 405 7.36 -29.48 -41.18
C ASN A 405 6.08 -30.28 -40.93
N MET A 406 6.22 -31.38 -40.20
CA MET A 406 5.12 -32.16 -39.65
C MET A 406 4.91 -31.78 -38.18
N ASN A 407 3.76 -31.17 -37.90
CA ASN A 407 3.34 -30.86 -36.54
C ASN A 407 2.74 -32.12 -35.90
N ILE A 408 3.04 -32.32 -34.62
CA ILE A 408 2.61 -33.48 -33.85
C ILE A 408 1.83 -32.96 -32.64
N SER A 409 0.57 -33.38 -32.50
CA SER A 409 -0.20 -33.20 -31.28
C SER A 409 -0.67 -34.55 -30.73
N PHE A 410 -0.80 -34.64 -29.41
CA PHE A 410 -1.18 -35.85 -28.69
C PHE A 410 -2.08 -35.51 -27.52
N GLU A 411 -2.84 -36.48 -27.02
CA GLU A 411 -3.72 -36.30 -25.87
C GLU A 411 -3.37 -37.31 -24.77
N ILE A 412 -3.32 -36.83 -23.53
CA ILE A 412 -3.11 -37.65 -22.33
C ILE A 412 -4.17 -37.29 -21.31
N ASN A 413 -4.99 -38.27 -20.93
CA ASN A 413 -6.10 -38.09 -19.99
C ASN A 413 -6.98 -36.85 -20.33
N GLY A 414 -7.22 -36.58 -21.62
CA GLY A 414 -8.01 -35.43 -22.06
C GLY A 414 -7.25 -34.11 -22.21
N VAL A 415 -5.94 -34.08 -21.95
CA VAL A 415 -5.09 -32.90 -22.10
C VAL A 415 -4.30 -32.97 -23.40
N GLU A 416 -4.51 -32.01 -24.30
CA GLU A 416 -3.77 -31.90 -25.56
C GLU A 416 -2.39 -31.30 -25.33
N GLY A 417 -1.35 -32.00 -25.79
CA GLY A 417 0.04 -31.58 -25.82
C GLY A 417 0.57 -31.53 -27.24
N HIS A 418 1.70 -30.84 -27.41
CA HIS A 418 2.40 -30.74 -28.69
C HIS A 418 3.84 -31.18 -28.54
N ARG A 419 4.38 -31.78 -29.59
CA ARG A 419 5.83 -32.01 -29.71
C ARG A 419 6.40 -31.05 -30.74
N GLU A 420 7.70 -30.78 -30.63
CA GLU A 420 8.42 -30.02 -31.65
C GLU A 420 8.17 -30.61 -33.05
N PRO A 421 7.88 -29.75 -34.05
CA PRO A 421 7.64 -30.22 -35.41
C PRO A 421 8.86 -30.91 -36.02
N ILE A 422 8.64 -31.97 -36.79
CA ILE A 422 9.72 -32.69 -37.48
C ILE A 422 9.88 -32.14 -38.90
N TYR A 423 11.09 -31.73 -39.25
CA TYR A 423 11.42 -31.30 -40.61
C TYR A 423 11.42 -32.52 -41.55
N LEU A 424 10.61 -32.47 -42.60
CA LEU A 424 10.45 -33.55 -43.56
C LEU A 424 11.55 -33.57 -44.64
N GLY A 425 12.36 -32.51 -44.75
CA GLY A 425 13.47 -32.47 -45.69
C GLY A 425 13.11 -31.95 -47.08
N THR A 426 14.16 -31.73 -47.88
CA THR A 426 14.06 -31.41 -49.30
C THR A 426 14.32 -32.65 -50.14
N HIS A 427 13.41 -32.95 -51.06
CA HIS A 427 13.43 -34.17 -51.86
C HIS A 427 13.40 -33.87 -53.35
N ASN A 428 13.94 -34.78 -54.16
CA ASN A 428 13.86 -34.69 -55.61
C ASN A 428 12.58 -35.35 -56.13
N ILE A 429 11.89 -34.63 -57.02
CA ILE A 429 10.74 -35.14 -57.77
C ILE A 429 11.18 -35.35 -59.21
N ILE A 430 11.20 -36.62 -59.63
CA ILE A 430 11.62 -37.12 -60.95
C ILE A 430 10.43 -37.13 -61.92
#